data_AF-A0A7V0P3U9-F1
#
_entry.id   AF-A0A7V0P3U9-F1
#
_cell.length_a   1.000
_cell.length_b   1.000
_cell.length_c   1.000
_cell.angle_alpha   90.00
_cell.angle_beta   90.00
_cell.angle_gamma   90.00
#
_symmetry.space_group_name_H-M   'P 1'
#
loop_
_entity.id
_entity.type
_entity.pdbx_description
1 polymer ?
#
loop_
_entity_poly.entity_id
_entity_poly.type
_entity_poly.pdbx_seq_one_letter_code
_entity_poly.pdbx_strand_id
1 'polypeptide(L)'
;DEPIEIGPDENMHDSMIEYMAERSRERGYILGGGIISSKKIGINHKEYGVTSLGVWKFVERALEELGIDAKSNPFSVKITGGTNGDVAGNELKLLLAHCPKIQIMSITAGSGAIFDPKGINKEELNRLVLKKNIDEFSPDKLNEGAFILYSRERKKEGLVDQYKKVIKTKQGVQEEWVSSDEFHGEFEGLIFSHVTDVFIPCGGRPETIHDGNWEKLFDSDQNPTARVIIEGANSFISPSARGKIQKKGIPILKDSSANKCGVICSSYEIIGGLLMSDKEFLQYKERYVKDVLKILEKRAVDESGLIFQRYRQSQGKKLYTDISNEISHEINELTDKIYDYLIKHPDKIERPYYSRILLSHLPDCIQKRKKFRDKVKYLPLKYRVAIISTEIATRSIYQGGFEAPFEEKLEQFARHCCR
;
A
#
# COMPACT_ATOMS: atom_id res chain seq x y z
N ASP A 1 -22.16 7.13 -20.88
CA ASP A 1 -20.87 7.58 -20.33
C ASP A 1 -20.54 6.82 -19.07
N GLU A 2 -19.32 6.29 -18.99
CA GLU A 2 -18.80 5.70 -17.75
C GLU A 2 -18.20 6.81 -16.89
N PRO A 3 -18.55 6.89 -15.59
CA PRO A 3 -17.95 7.87 -14.73
C PRO A 3 -16.46 7.58 -14.56
N ILE A 4 -15.63 8.59 -14.82
CA ILE A 4 -14.22 8.65 -14.42
C ILE A 4 -14.14 9.03 -12.96
N GLU A 5 -13.28 8.31 -12.24
CA GLU A 5 -12.96 8.47 -10.84
C GLU A 5 -11.45 8.59 -10.71
N ILE A 6 -10.96 9.49 -9.86
CA ILE A 6 -9.53 9.72 -9.62
C ILE A 6 -9.21 9.54 -8.13
N GLY A 7 -7.99 9.08 -7.85
CA GLY A 7 -7.46 8.97 -6.48
C GLY A 7 -6.43 10.07 -6.20
N PRO A 8 -6.12 10.34 -4.92
CA PRO A 8 -4.97 11.17 -4.57
C PRO A 8 -3.66 10.48 -4.95
N ASP A 9 -2.64 11.27 -5.28
CA ASP A 9 -1.29 10.80 -5.60
C ASP A 9 -0.23 11.76 -5.03
N GLU A 10 1.05 11.51 -5.33
CA GLU A 10 2.19 12.28 -4.83
C GLU A 10 2.02 13.79 -5.09
N ASN A 11 2.36 14.61 -4.08
CA ASN A 11 2.24 16.07 -4.09
C ASN A 11 0.80 16.62 -4.23
N MET A 12 -0.23 15.79 -4.04
CA MET A 12 -1.61 16.27 -3.89
C MET A 12 -1.90 16.67 -2.44
N HIS A 13 -2.23 17.95 -2.24
CA HIS A 13 -2.67 18.46 -0.94
C HIS A 13 -4.19 18.33 -0.78
N ASP A 14 -4.67 18.26 0.47
CA ASP A 14 -6.11 18.19 0.77
C ASP A 14 -6.90 19.35 0.11
N SER A 15 -6.30 20.55 0.01
CA SER A 15 -6.92 21.69 -0.68
C SER A 15 -7.15 21.46 -2.17
N MET A 16 -6.27 20.72 -2.85
CA MET A 16 -6.43 20.34 -4.25
C MET A 16 -7.57 19.33 -4.39
N ILE A 17 -7.64 18.35 -3.49
CA ILE A 17 -8.70 17.34 -3.47
C ILE A 17 -10.07 18.00 -3.30
N GLU A 18 -10.21 18.88 -2.31
CA GLU A 18 -11.46 19.62 -2.07
C GLU A 18 -11.83 20.52 -3.25
N TYR A 19 -10.84 21.20 -3.86
CA TYR A 19 -11.06 22.03 -5.04
C TYR A 19 -11.63 21.21 -6.21
N MET A 20 -11.03 20.06 -6.52
CA MET A 20 -11.50 19.17 -7.59
C MET A 20 -12.93 18.67 -7.35
N ALA A 21 -13.23 18.27 -6.10
CA ALA A 21 -14.56 17.83 -5.71
C ALA A 21 -15.61 18.94 -5.84
N GLU A 22 -15.27 20.19 -5.47
CA GLU A 22 -16.15 21.35 -5.62
C GLU A 22 -16.39 21.69 -7.09
N ARG A 23 -15.33 21.81 -7.91
CA ARG A 23 -15.44 22.11 -9.34
C ARG A 23 -16.31 21.09 -10.08
N SER A 24 -16.22 19.83 -9.69
CA SER A 24 -17.03 18.76 -10.25
C SER A 24 -18.52 18.90 -9.96
N ARG A 25 -18.88 19.35 -8.73
CA ARG A 25 -20.27 19.68 -8.39
C ARG A 25 -20.78 20.88 -9.19
N GLU A 26 -20.00 21.95 -9.29
CA GLU A 26 -20.37 23.16 -10.05
C GLU A 26 -20.62 22.87 -11.53
N ARG A 27 -19.83 21.96 -12.11
CA ARG A 27 -19.96 21.54 -13.51
C ARG A 27 -21.07 20.51 -13.75
N GLY A 28 -21.76 20.06 -12.70
CA GLY A 28 -22.84 19.07 -12.82
C GLY A 28 -22.36 17.69 -13.25
N TYR A 29 -21.13 17.30 -12.88
CA TYR A 29 -20.61 15.96 -13.18
C TYR A 29 -21.46 14.87 -12.53
N ILE A 30 -21.59 13.71 -13.17
CA ILE A 30 -22.51 12.64 -12.76
C ILE A 30 -22.28 12.13 -11.33
N LEU A 31 -21.03 12.12 -10.85
CA LEU A 31 -20.70 11.75 -9.47
C LEU A 31 -20.66 12.93 -8.49
N GLY A 32 -20.89 14.16 -8.96
CA GLY A 32 -20.68 15.38 -8.17
C GLY A 32 -19.29 15.39 -7.55
N GLY A 33 -19.20 15.51 -6.22
CA GLY A 33 -17.92 15.46 -5.51
C GLY A 33 -17.24 14.08 -5.51
N GLY A 34 -17.92 13.02 -5.94
CA GLY A 34 -17.38 11.66 -6.06
C GLY A 34 -16.37 11.47 -7.19
N ILE A 35 -16.05 12.51 -7.97
CA ILE A 35 -14.98 12.45 -8.98
C ILE A 35 -13.63 12.07 -8.38
N ILE A 36 -13.33 12.50 -7.15
CA ILE A 36 -12.07 12.26 -6.45
C ILE A 36 -12.33 11.68 -5.06
N SER A 37 -11.56 10.67 -4.64
CA SER A 37 -11.61 10.13 -3.27
C SER A 37 -10.74 10.95 -2.30
N SER A 38 -10.66 10.52 -1.03
CA SER A 38 -9.82 11.14 0.00
C SER A 38 -10.29 12.53 0.48
N LYS A 39 -11.57 12.84 0.24
CA LYS A 39 -12.21 14.08 0.69
C LYS A 39 -12.41 14.10 2.21
N LYS A 40 -12.65 15.28 2.75
CA LYS A 40 -13.10 15.51 4.14
C LYS A 40 -14.40 14.76 4.44
N ILE A 41 -15.38 14.87 3.53
CA ILE A 41 -16.59 14.04 3.49
C ILE A 41 -16.28 12.85 2.58
N GLY A 42 -15.49 11.94 3.13
CA GLY A 42 -14.86 10.83 2.42
C GLY A 42 -13.93 10.08 3.37
N ILE A 43 -13.01 9.30 2.83
CA ILE A 43 -12.02 8.53 3.58
C ILE A 43 -10.65 9.06 3.22
N ASN A 44 -10.09 9.98 3.99
CA ASN A 44 -8.78 10.55 3.67
C ASN A 44 -7.67 9.49 3.80
N HIS A 45 -6.95 9.24 2.69
CA HIS A 45 -6.01 8.12 2.60
C HIS A 45 -4.87 8.25 3.62
N LYS A 46 -4.37 9.48 3.81
CA LYS A 46 -3.30 9.81 4.75
C LYS A 46 -3.75 9.79 6.19
N GLU A 47 -4.93 10.30 6.49
CA GLU A 47 -5.53 10.29 7.84
C GLU A 47 -5.67 8.85 8.36
N TYR A 48 -6.16 7.95 7.49
CA TYR A 48 -6.47 6.57 7.85
C TYR A 48 -5.38 5.55 7.48
N GLY A 49 -4.32 5.97 6.79
CA GLY A 49 -3.19 5.12 6.39
C GLY A 49 -3.58 3.94 5.52
N VAL A 50 -4.53 4.13 4.60
CA VAL A 50 -5.20 3.04 3.88
C VAL A 50 -4.24 2.26 2.98
N THR A 51 -3.31 2.95 2.31
CA THR A 51 -2.31 2.32 1.44
C THR A 51 -1.30 1.53 2.27
N SER A 52 -0.77 2.13 3.33
CA SER A 52 0.19 1.48 4.24
C SER A 52 -0.42 0.31 5.00
N LEU A 53 -1.73 0.30 5.26
CA LEU A 53 -2.38 -0.88 5.84
C LEU A 53 -2.20 -2.12 4.94
N GLY A 54 -2.26 -1.95 3.61
CA GLY A 54 -1.94 -3.01 2.66
C GLY A 54 -0.49 -3.45 2.75
N VAL A 55 0.44 -2.47 2.67
CA VAL A 55 1.88 -2.71 2.75
C VAL A 55 2.25 -3.45 4.03
N TRP A 56 1.78 -2.96 5.19
CA TRP A 56 1.96 -3.58 6.49
C TRP A 56 1.48 -5.04 6.53
N LYS A 57 0.31 -5.35 5.96
CA LYS A 57 -0.19 -6.75 5.94
C LYS A 57 0.65 -7.65 5.04
N PHE A 58 1.22 -7.11 3.97
CA PHE A 58 2.18 -7.82 3.13
C PHE A 58 3.52 -8.02 3.85
N VAL A 59 3.99 -7.04 4.62
CA VAL A 59 5.18 -7.16 5.49
C VAL A 59 4.96 -8.24 6.56
N GLU A 60 3.84 -8.18 7.29
CA GLU A 60 3.46 -9.16 8.32
C GLU A 60 3.47 -10.58 7.72
N ARG A 61 2.82 -10.77 6.57
CA ARG A 61 2.80 -12.07 5.89
C ARG A 61 4.19 -12.53 5.43
N ALA A 62 5.00 -11.63 4.87
CA ALA A 62 6.35 -11.98 4.43
C ALA A 62 7.26 -12.37 5.60
N LEU A 63 7.13 -11.70 6.75
CA LEU A 63 7.86 -12.06 7.97
C LEU A 63 7.47 -13.45 8.47
N GLU A 64 6.18 -13.80 8.46
CA GLU A 64 5.71 -15.16 8.79
C GLU A 64 6.37 -16.23 7.90
N GLU A 65 6.48 -15.97 6.59
CA GLU A 65 7.12 -16.86 5.62
C GLU A 65 8.64 -16.98 5.83
N LEU A 66 9.26 -15.96 6.43
CA LEU A 66 10.65 -15.96 6.87
C LEU A 66 10.85 -16.58 8.27
N GLY A 67 9.78 -17.04 8.93
CA GLY A 67 9.80 -17.59 10.28
C GLY A 67 9.99 -16.54 11.38
N ILE A 68 9.65 -15.27 11.09
CA ILE A 68 9.76 -14.14 12.02
C ILE A 68 8.35 -13.73 12.47
N ASP A 69 8.08 -13.85 13.77
CA ASP A 69 6.92 -13.20 14.40
C ASP A 69 7.26 -11.74 14.71
N ALA A 70 6.65 -10.82 13.95
CA ALA A 70 6.86 -9.38 14.07
C ALA A 70 6.62 -8.82 15.49
N LYS A 71 5.78 -9.49 16.31
CA LYS A 71 5.47 -9.06 17.68
C LYS A 71 6.52 -9.47 18.69
N SER A 72 7.23 -10.58 18.46
CA SER A 72 8.08 -11.20 19.48
C SER A 72 9.55 -11.39 19.05
N ASN A 73 9.85 -11.39 17.76
CA ASN A 73 11.20 -11.51 17.22
C ASN A 73 11.76 -10.15 16.78
N PRO A 74 13.07 -9.89 16.97
CA PRO A 74 13.71 -8.74 16.35
C PRO A 74 13.86 -8.95 14.85
N PHE A 75 13.70 -7.89 14.07
CA PHE A 75 13.97 -7.84 12.64
C PHE A 75 14.33 -6.40 12.23
N SER A 76 14.96 -6.28 11.07
CA SER A 76 15.50 -5.02 10.56
C SER A 76 14.81 -4.57 9.27
N VAL A 77 14.64 -3.25 9.14
CA VAL A 77 13.95 -2.65 7.98
C VAL A 77 14.74 -1.45 7.45
N LYS A 78 14.80 -1.32 6.14
CA LYS A 78 15.12 -0.05 5.45
C LYS A 78 13.92 0.41 4.64
N ILE A 79 13.69 1.73 4.60
CA ILE A 79 12.50 2.32 3.96
C ILE A 79 12.88 3.55 3.14
N THR A 80 12.22 3.75 2.01
CA THR A 80 12.25 5.03 1.30
C THR A 80 10.94 5.79 1.47
N GLY A 81 10.99 7.11 1.37
CA GLY A 81 9.86 8.01 1.56
C GLY A 81 9.92 8.76 2.90
N GLY A 82 9.28 9.93 2.94
CA GLY A 82 9.36 10.85 4.09
C GLY A 82 8.55 10.37 5.29
N THR A 83 9.04 10.64 6.50
CA THR A 83 8.33 10.35 7.76
C THR A 83 6.99 11.08 7.87
N ASN A 84 6.81 12.19 7.15
CA ASN A 84 5.53 12.90 7.05
C ASN A 84 4.68 12.52 5.81
N GLY A 85 5.16 11.59 4.98
CA GLY A 85 4.49 11.15 3.76
C GLY A 85 3.24 10.31 4.06
N ASP A 86 2.39 10.15 3.05
CA ASP A 86 1.20 9.29 3.17
C ASP A 86 1.61 7.84 3.43
N VAL A 87 2.33 7.22 2.48
CA VAL A 87 2.68 5.79 2.57
C VAL A 87 3.77 5.54 3.61
N ALA A 88 4.93 6.19 3.49
CA ALA A 88 6.06 5.94 4.39
C ALA A 88 5.76 6.34 5.85
N GLY A 89 5.09 7.48 6.06
CA GLY A 89 4.72 7.93 7.41
C GLY A 89 3.73 6.98 8.09
N ASN A 90 2.68 6.54 7.38
CA ASN A 90 1.73 5.58 7.94
C ASN A 90 2.33 4.18 8.10
N GLU A 91 3.23 3.76 7.22
CA GLU A 91 3.95 2.48 7.37
C GLU A 91 4.80 2.48 8.63
N LEU A 92 5.59 3.54 8.85
CA LEU A 92 6.37 3.71 10.07
C LEU A 92 5.48 3.72 11.32
N LYS A 93 4.31 4.39 11.26
CA LYS A 93 3.33 4.38 12.36
C LYS A 93 2.85 2.96 12.68
N LEU A 94 2.50 2.17 11.67
CA LEU A 94 2.04 0.79 11.83
C LEU A 94 3.15 -0.10 12.39
N LEU A 95 4.36 -0.03 11.80
CA LEU A 95 5.53 -0.78 12.26
C LEU A 95 5.87 -0.47 13.73
N LEU A 96 5.94 0.81 14.11
CA LEU A 96 6.26 1.22 15.49
C LEU A 96 5.17 0.82 16.49
N ALA A 97 3.90 0.80 16.08
CA ALA A 97 2.78 0.40 16.93
C ALA A 97 2.67 -1.11 17.12
N HIS A 98 3.05 -1.91 16.11
CA HIS A 98 2.81 -3.36 16.10
C HIS A 98 4.07 -4.21 16.31
N CYS A 99 5.27 -3.65 16.11
CA CYS A 99 6.53 -4.39 16.14
C CYS A 99 7.47 -3.85 17.23
N PRO A 100 7.34 -4.27 18.50
CA PRO A 100 8.10 -3.68 19.61
C PRO A 100 9.63 -3.90 19.49
N LYS A 101 10.08 -4.92 18.76
CA LYS A 101 11.50 -5.27 18.58
C LYS A 101 12.09 -4.87 17.22
N ILE A 102 11.33 -4.16 16.39
CA ILE A 102 11.81 -3.68 15.09
C ILE A 102 13.04 -2.76 15.23
N GLN A 103 13.97 -2.89 14.30
CA GLN A 103 15.08 -1.97 14.06
C GLN A 103 14.91 -1.33 12.69
N ILE A 104 14.61 -0.03 12.66
CA ILE A 104 14.56 0.73 11.41
C ILE A 104 15.99 1.25 11.19
N MET A 105 16.69 0.68 10.23
CA MET A 105 18.13 0.92 10.02
C MET A 105 18.38 2.19 9.22
N SER A 106 17.53 2.47 8.24
CA SER A 106 17.63 3.69 7.44
C SER A 106 16.28 4.16 6.91
N ILE A 107 16.21 5.47 6.65
CA ILE A 107 15.10 6.13 5.96
C ILE A 107 15.71 7.09 4.94
N THR A 108 15.37 6.91 3.66
CA THR A 108 15.80 7.79 2.55
C THR A 108 14.61 8.55 2.00
N ALA A 109 14.62 9.88 2.08
CA ALA A 109 13.50 10.74 1.71
C ALA A 109 13.93 12.00 0.96
N GLY A 110 13.00 12.68 0.30
CA GLY A 110 13.30 13.94 -0.39
C GLY A 110 13.82 15.07 0.52
N SER A 111 13.64 14.98 1.84
CA SER A 111 14.20 15.92 2.82
C SER A 111 15.64 15.60 3.21
N GLY A 112 16.09 14.36 3.03
CA GLY A 112 17.37 13.87 3.54
C GLY A 112 17.34 12.37 3.79
N ALA A 113 18.41 11.85 4.37
CA ALA A 113 18.48 10.45 4.75
C ALA A 113 19.07 10.29 6.15
N ILE A 114 18.72 9.19 6.81
CA ILE A 114 19.27 8.80 8.11
C ILE A 114 19.69 7.34 8.04
N PHE A 115 20.77 7.01 8.73
CA PHE A 115 21.21 5.64 8.95
C PHE A 115 21.68 5.49 10.38
N ASP A 116 21.28 4.40 11.02
CA ASP A 116 21.75 4.03 12.35
C ASP A 116 22.04 2.52 12.41
N PRO A 117 23.31 2.10 12.61
CA PRO A 117 23.70 0.69 12.62
C PRO A 117 23.14 -0.09 13.82
N LYS A 118 22.56 0.58 14.83
CA LYS A 118 21.88 -0.04 15.96
C LYS A 118 20.35 0.14 15.91
N GLY A 119 19.84 0.71 14.82
CA GLY A 119 18.44 1.07 14.64
C GLY A 119 18.14 2.48 15.15
N ILE A 120 17.37 3.22 14.34
CA ILE A 120 16.96 4.59 14.62
C ILE A 120 16.12 4.63 15.91
N ASN A 121 16.38 5.62 16.76
CA ASN A 121 15.65 5.81 18.01
C ASN A 121 14.13 5.91 17.77
N LYS A 122 13.38 4.94 18.29
CA LYS A 122 11.93 4.81 18.06
C LYS A 122 11.09 5.93 18.68
N GLU A 123 11.51 6.46 19.83
CA GLU A 123 10.79 7.55 20.50
C GLU A 123 10.88 8.83 19.66
N GLU A 124 12.09 9.15 19.21
CA GLU A 124 12.33 10.32 18.37
C GLU A 124 11.70 10.15 16.99
N LEU A 125 11.76 8.96 16.40
CA LEU A 125 11.08 8.69 15.14
C LEU A 125 9.55 8.86 15.26
N ASN A 126 8.93 8.38 16.33
CA ASN A 126 7.51 8.58 16.61
C ASN A 126 7.12 10.06 16.76
N ARG A 127 8.04 10.93 17.20
CA ARG A 127 7.81 12.39 17.23
C ARG A 127 7.65 12.97 15.83
N LEU A 128 8.34 12.41 14.84
CA LEU A 128 8.36 12.89 13.45
C LEU A 128 7.22 12.32 12.60
N VAL A 129 6.88 11.04 12.81
CA VAL A 129 5.90 10.31 12.01
C VAL A 129 4.60 11.12 11.81
N LEU A 130 4.22 11.31 10.54
CA LEU A 130 3.07 12.08 10.05
C LEU A 130 3.06 13.58 10.39
N LYS A 131 4.12 14.11 11.00
CA LYS A 131 4.18 15.51 11.46
C LYS A 131 5.34 16.30 10.84
N LYS A 132 6.51 15.68 10.76
CA LYS A 132 7.79 16.30 10.41
C LYS A 132 8.62 15.34 9.56
N ASN A 133 9.60 15.88 8.85
CA ASN A 133 10.53 15.10 8.04
C ASN A 133 11.78 14.69 8.82
N ILE A 134 12.61 13.83 8.21
CA ILE A 134 13.80 13.28 8.86
C ILE A 134 14.91 14.30 9.11
N ASP A 135 14.90 15.41 8.37
CA ASP A 135 15.75 16.58 8.59
C ASP A 135 15.42 17.31 9.91
N GLU A 136 14.34 16.93 10.61
CA GLU A 136 14.03 17.41 11.95
C GLU A 136 14.33 16.40 13.07
N PHE A 137 15.00 15.27 12.76
CA PHE A 137 15.43 14.29 13.77
C PHE A 137 16.54 14.89 14.66
N SER A 138 16.41 14.72 15.97
CA SER A 138 17.40 15.20 16.95
C SER A 138 18.71 14.39 16.85
N PRO A 139 19.85 15.01 16.48
CA PRO A 139 21.12 14.31 16.37
C PRO A 139 21.62 13.68 17.68
N ASP A 140 21.17 14.18 18.84
CA ASP A 140 21.54 13.63 20.14
C ASP A 140 21.02 12.20 20.36
N LYS A 141 19.98 11.81 19.62
CA LYS A 141 19.35 10.50 19.66
C LYS A 141 20.02 9.46 18.76
N LEU A 142 21.02 9.86 17.97
CA LEU A 142 21.83 8.96 17.15
C LEU A 142 22.72 8.06 18.01
N ASN A 143 22.86 6.80 17.63
CA ASN A 143 23.91 5.93 18.16
C ASN A 143 25.27 6.21 17.50
N GLU A 144 26.37 5.82 18.15
CA GLU A 144 27.70 5.89 17.54
C GLU A 144 27.74 5.19 16.17
N GLY A 145 28.27 5.87 15.15
CA GLY A 145 28.33 5.42 13.76
C GLY A 145 27.09 5.78 12.92
N ALA A 146 26.04 6.31 13.55
CA ALA A 146 24.85 6.79 12.85
C ALA A 146 25.03 8.20 12.30
N PHE A 147 24.30 8.54 11.23
CA PHE A 147 24.36 9.86 10.61
C PHE A 147 23.01 10.30 10.00
N ILE A 148 22.90 11.61 9.77
CA ILE A 148 21.81 12.27 9.04
C ILE A 148 22.41 13.10 7.92
N LEU A 149 21.88 12.98 6.72
CA LEU A 149 22.17 13.79 5.54
C LEU A 149 21.01 14.75 5.28
N TYR A 150 21.31 16.04 5.11
CA TYR A 150 20.30 17.09 4.96
C TYR A 150 20.27 17.59 3.51
N SER A 151 19.20 17.28 2.77
CA SER A 151 19.11 17.66 1.35
C SER A 151 18.84 19.17 1.13
N ARG A 152 18.37 19.87 2.16
CA ARG A 152 17.93 21.27 2.13
C ARG A 152 18.91 22.23 2.82
N GLU A 153 19.80 21.72 3.66
CA GLU A 153 20.87 22.51 4.28
C GLU A 153 22.10 22.47 3.39
N ARG A 154 22.22 23.49 2.52
CA ARG A 154 23.28 23.61 1.53
C ARG A 154 24.07 24.89 1.77
N LYS A 155 25.39 24.83 1.54
CA LYS A 155 26.23 26.02 1.41
C LYS A 155 27.08 25.91 0.16
N LYS A 156 27.44 27.05 -0.39
CA LYS A 156 28.26 27.13 -1.60
C LYS A 156 29.69 27.49 -1.21
N GLU A 157 30.64 26.66 -1.59
CA GLU A 157 32.07 26.93 -1.43
C GLU A 157 32.70 27.03 -2.82
N GLY A 158 32.91 28.28 -3.28
CA GLY A 158 33.31 28.57 -4.66
C GLY A 158 32.23 28.16 -5.67
N LEU A 159 32.54 27.17 -6.52
CA LEU A 159 31.61 26.62 -7.52
C LEU A 159 30.94 25.31 -7.08
N VAL A 160 31.28 24.80 -5.89
CA VAL A 160 30.82 23.50 -5.41
C VAL A 160 29.71 23.68 -4.38
N ASP A 161 28.61 22.97 -4.57
CA ASP A 161 27.57 22.83 -3.56
C ASP A 161 27.99 21.78 -2.52
N GLN A 162 27.90 22.15 -1.25
CA GLN A 162 28.10 21.25 -0.12
C GLN A 162 26.79 21.07 0.64
N TYR A 163 26.59 19.86 1.15
CA TYR A 163 25.42 19.44 1.91
C TYR A 163 25.82 19.13 3.34
N LYS A 164 24.99 19.52 4.29
CA LYS A 164 25.23 19.20 5.68
C LYS A 164 25.04 17.70 5.93
N LYS A 165 25.98 17.14 6.69
CA LYS A 165 25.94 15.81 7.28
C LYS A 165 26.17 15.95 8.78
N VAL A 166 25.39 15.22 9.58
CA VAL A 166 25.61 15.15 11.02
C VAL A 166 25.87 13.70 11.38
N ILE A 167 26.99 13.42 12.04
CA ILE A 167 27.43 12.08 12.42
C ILE A 167 27.63 11.99 13.93
N LYS A 168 27.26 10.86 14.53
CA LYS A 168 27.54 10.56 15.93
C LYS A 168 28.83 9.75 16.03
N THR A 169 29.87 10.36 16.61
CA THR A 169 31.15 9.70 16.89
C THR A 169 31.30 9.44 18.39
N LYS A 170 32.42 8.82 18.79
CA LYS A 170 32.78 8.64 20.21
C LYS A 170 32.90 9.97 20.96
N GLN A 171 33.23 11.04 20.25
CA GLN A 171 33.41 12.39 20.78
C GLN A 171 32.09 13.18 20.86
N GLY A 172 30.98 12.63 20.35
CA GLY A 172 29.67 13.26 20.35
C GLY A 172 29.12 13.49 18.95
N VAL A 173 28.16 14.40 18.84
CA VAL A 173 27.57 14.80 17.55
C VAL A 173 28.53 15.75 16.86
N GLN A 174 28.86 15.48 15.59
CA GLN A 174 29.73 16.31 14.76
C GLN A 174 29.00 16.69 13.47
N GLU A 175 29.20 17.94 13.04
CA GLU A 175 28.70 18.45 11.76
C GLU A 175 29.83 18.45 10.74
N GLU A 176 29.53 17.91 9.56
CA GLU A 176 30.41 17.87 8.40
C GLU A 176 29.66 18.43 7.18
N TRP A 177 30.43 18.89 6.19
CA TRP A 177 29.89 19.39 4.93
C TRP A 177 30.47 18.56 3.80
N VAL A 178 29.62 17.80 3.13
CA VAL A 178 30.02 16.85 2.08
C VAL A 178 29.72 17.43 0.70
N SER A 179 30.52 17.07 -0.29
CA SER A 179 30.30 17.44 -1.68
C SER A 179 28.98 16.85 -2.23
N SER A 180 28.51 17.37 -3.37
CA SER A 180 27.32 16.82 -4.04
C SER A 180 27.49 15.34 -4.41
N ASP A 181 28.68 14.93 -4.85
CA ASP A 181 28.95 13.53 -5.24
C ASP A 181 28.92 12.60 -4.03
N GLU A 182 29.53 13.01 -2.92
CA GLU A 182 29.47 12.27 -1.65
C GLU A 182 28.03 12.19 -1.12
N PHE A 183 27.28 13.29 -1.16
CA PHE A 183 25.88 13.31 -0.76
C PHE A 183 25.05 12.31 -1.57
N HIS A 184 25.13 12.34 -2.91
CA HIS A 184 24.37 11.43 -3.76
C HIS A 184 24.83 9.98 -3.60
N GLY A 185 26.14 9.76 -3.49
CA GLY A 185 26.72 8.43 -3.24
C GLY A 185 26.23 7.80 -1.94
N GLU A 186 26.21 8.55 -0.83
CA GLU A 186 25.68 8.04 0.44
C GLU A 186 24.16 7.94 0.42
N PHE A 187 23.44 8.95 -0.07
CA PHE A 187 21.99 8.99 -0.09
C PHE A 187 21.37 7.82 -0.88
N GLU A 188 21.84 7.60 -2.11
CA GLU A 188 21.41 6.46 -2.92
C GLU A 188 22.00 5.16 -2.41
N GLY A 189 23.24 5.22 -1.90
CA GLY A 189 23.96 4.11 -1.31
C GLY A 189 23.19 3.42 -0.19
N LEU A 190 22.41 4.15 0.61
CA LEU A 190 21.61 3.58 1.71
C LEU A 190 20.58 2.54 1.27
N ILE A 191 20.14 2.56 0.01
CA ILE A 191 19.24 1.50 -0.51
C ILE A 191 20.00 0.15 -0.57
N PHE A 192 21.32 0.19 -0.72
CA PHE A 192 22.16 -0.96 -1.08
C PHE A 192 23.20 -1.33 0.00
N SER A 193 23.65 -0.37 0.80
CA SER A 193 24.90 -0.47 1.57
C SER A 193 24.80 -1.27 2.87
N HIS A 194 23.60 -1.68 3.27
CA HIS A 194 23.38 -2.44 4.50
C HIS A 194 22.30 -3.49 4.34
N VAL A 195 22.49 -4.57 5.09
CA VAL A 195 21.61 -5.74 5.11
C VAL A 195 20.44 -5.48 6.05
N THR A 196 19.22 -5.76 5.58
CA THR A 196 18.01 -5.77 6.41
C THR A 196 17.17 -7.02 6.13
N ASP A 197 16.22 -7.33 7.01
CA ASP A 197 15.24 -8.39 6.73
C ASP A 197 14.26 -7.94 5.66
N VAL A 198 13.76 -6.70 5.78
CA VAL A 198 12.76 -6.14 4.85
C VAL A 198 13.26 -4.84 4.25
N PHE A 199 13.01 -4.66 2.95
CA PHE A 199 13.08 -3.36 2.29
C PHE A 199 11.68 -2.94 1.85
N ILE A 200 11.26 -1.73 2.25
CA ILE A 200 9.93 -1.20 1.96
C ILE A 200 10.07 0.12 1.21
N PRO A 201 10.11 0.12 -0.14
CA PRO A 201 10.09 1.38 -0.86
C PRO A 201 8.71 2.02 -0.79
N CYS A 202 8.57 3.16 -0.10
CA CYS A 202 7.32 3.91 0.08
C CYS A 202 7.38 5.34 -0.48
N GLY A 203 8.45 5.66 -1.21
CA GLY A 203 8.62 6.91 -1.96
C GLY A 203 9.92 6.87 -2.78
N GLY A 204 10.15 7.89 -3.61
CA GLY A 204 11.27 7.94 -4.53
C GLY A 204 10.82 7.94 -5.98
N ARG A 205 11.75 8.10 -6.90
CA ARG A 205 11.43 8.20 -8.32
C ARG A 205 11.04 6.83 -8.88
N PRO A 206 10.15 6.77 -9.88
CA PRO A 206 9.98 5.57 -10.68
C PRO A 206 11.34 5.07 -11.17
N GLU A 207 11.50 3.75 -11.17
CA GLU A 207 12.71 3.03 -11.60
C GLU A 207 13.99 3.46 -10.87
N THR A 208 13.87 3.88 -9.60
CA THR A 208 15.03 4.09 -8.71
C THR A 208 15.93 2.84 -8.70
N ILE A 209 15.33 1.64 -8.75
CA ILE A 209 16.07 0.40 -9.03
C ILE A 209 15.77 -0.07 -10.45
N HIS A 210 16.80 -0.16 -11.27
CA HIS A 210 16.71 -0.44 -12.69
C HIS A 210 17.83 -1.37 -13.16
N ASP A 211 17.88 -1.67 -14.45
CA ASP A 211 18.83 -2.63 -15.03
C ASP A 211 20.31 -2.30 -14.79
N GLY A 212 20.64 -1.04 -14.54
CA GLY A 212 22.00 -0.58 -14.32
C GLY A 212 22.46 -0.59 -12.85
N ASN A 213 21.57 -0.83 -11.90
CA ASN A 213 21.92 -0.80 -10.47
C ASN A 213 21.34 -1.93 -9.62
N TRP A 214 20.44 -2.77 -10.14
CA TRP A 214 19.79 -3.82 -9.36
C TRP A 214 20.78 -4.81 -8.70
N GLU A 215 21.95 -5.02 -9.30
CA GLU A 215 22.99 -5.91 -8.75
C GLU A 215 23.53 -5.40 -7.41
N LYS A 216 23.44 -4.09 -7.14
CA LYS A 216 23.83 -3.49 -5.86
C LYS A 216 22.95 -3.96 -4.68
N LEU A 217 21.82 -4.61 -4.94
CA LEU A 217 21.05 -5.29 -3.90
C LEU A 217 21.73 -6.56 -3.37
N PHE A 218 22.88 -6.94 -3.94
CA PHE A 218 23.69 -8.06 -3.51
C PHE A 218 25.09 -7.59 -3.15
N ASP A 219 25.64 -8.11 -2.05
CA ASP A 219 27.00 -7.81 -1.63
C ASP A 219 28.04 -8.52 -2.51
N SER A 220 29.33 -8.34 -2.18
CA SER A 220 30.45 -8.97 -2.90
C SER A 220 30.35 -10.49 -2.94
N ASP A 221 29.77 -11.10 -1.90
CA ASP A 221 29.59 -12.54 -1.75
C ASP A 221 28.27 -13.03 -2.37
N GLN A 222 27.58 -12.16 -3.12
CA GLN A 222 26.28 -12.40 -3.76
C GLN A 222 25.13 -12.63 -2.76
N ASN A 223 25.30 -12.26 -1.49
CA ASN A 223 24.22 -12.32 -0.51
C ASN A 223 23.28 -11.11 -0.69
N PRO A 224 21.97 -11.30 -0.52
CA PRO A 224 21.02 -10.21 -0.65
C PRO A 224 21.13 -9.22 0.53
N THR A 225 21.02 -7.93 0.22
CA THR A 225 20.98 -6.83 1.19
C THR A 225 19.58 -6.62 1.79
N ALA A 226 18.58 -7.36 1.31
CA ALA A 226 17.24 -7.46 1.87
C ALA A 226 16.70 -8.86 1.64
N ARG A 227 16.08 -9.50 2.65
CA ARG A 227 15.51 -10.84 2.48
C ARG A 227 14.18 -10.84 1.74
N VAL A 228 13.45 -9.71 1.74
CA VAL A 228 12.21 -9.50 0.98
C VAL A 228 12.02 -8.00 0.69
N ILE A 229 11.39 -7.69 -0.44
CA ILE A 229 11.00 -6.32 -0.82
C ILE A 229 9.47 -6.23 -0.94
N ILE A 230 8.88 -5.24 -0.26
CA ILE A 230 7.44 -4.96 -0.32
C ILE A 230 7.24 -3.56 -0.92
N GLU A 231 6.80 -3.48 -2.18
CA GLU A 231 6.67 -2.21 -2.89
C GLU A 231 5.43 -1.42 -2.44
N GLY A 232 5.63 -0.36 -1.64
CA GLY A 232 4.58 0.61 -1.32
C GLY A 232 4.44 1.72 -2.37
N ALA A 233 5.56 2.12 -2.97
CA ALA A 233 5.62 3.11 -4.05
C ALA A 233 5.39 2.48 -5.42
N ASN A 234 4.70 3.23 -6.30
CA ASN A 234 4.45 2.80 -7.66
C ASN A 234 5.74 2.81 -8.49
N SER A 235 5.98 1.70 -9.19
CA SER A 235 7.06 1.54 -10.17
C SER A 235 8.46 1.83 -9.64
N PHE A 236 8.72 1.64 -8.35
CA PHE A 236 10.03 1.91 -7.75
C PHE A 236 11.13 1.04 -8.38
N ILE A 237 10.81 -0.21 -8.73
CA ILE A 237 11.69 -1.15 -9.41
C ILE A 237 11.22 -1.35 -10.86
N SER A 238 12.10 -1.19 -11.84
CA SER A 238 11.76 -1.46 -13.25
C SER A 238 11.33 -2.93 -13.47
N PRO A 239 10.44 -3.23 -14.44
CA PRO A 239 9.97 -4.60 -14.69
C PRO A 239 11.10 -5.62 -14.94
N SER A 240 12.12 -5.23 -15.72
CA SER A 240 13.28 -6.09 -15.99
C SER A 240 14.10 -6.38 -14.72
N ALA A 241 14.38 -5.34 -13.92
CA ALA A 241 15.10 -5.50 -12.66
C ALA A 241 14.33 -6.41 -11.68
N ARG A 242 13.00 -6.26 -11.54
CA ARG A 242 12.19 -7.14 -10.67
C ARG A 242 12.39 -8.62 -10.99
N GLY A 243 12.43 -8.97 -12.27
CA GLY A 243 12.66 -10.34 -12.71
C GLY A 243 14.06 -10.85 -12.35
N LYS A 244 15.10 -10.03 -12.57
CA LYS A 244 16.49 -10.39 -12.26
C LYS A 244 16.73 -10.55 -10.76
N ILE A 245 16.21 -9.62 -9.95
CA ILE A 245 16.30 -9.63 -8.50
C ILE A 245 15.65 -10.90 -7.91
N GLN A 246 14.43 -11.23 -8.35
CA GLN A 246 13.75 -12.43 -7.85
C GLN A 246 14.43 -13.73 -8.28
N LYS A 247 14.94 -13.81 -9.52
CA LYS A 247 15.72 -14.98 -9.98
C LYS A 247 16.99 -15.20 -9.16
N LYS A 248 17.54 -14.14 -8.56
CA LYS A 248 18.71 -14.20 -7.68
C LYS A 248 18.33 -14.38 -6.20
N GLY A 249 17.04 -14.57 -5.89
CA GLY A 249 16.59 -15.07 -4.60
C GLY A 249 15.95 -14.06 -3.65
N ILE A 250 15.68 -12.82 -4.08
CA ILE A 250 14.94 -11.84 -3.26
C ILE A 250 13.46 -11.82 -3.70
N PRO A 251 12.52 -12.30 -2.87
CA PRO A 251 11.08 -12.13 -3.11
C PRO A 251 10.70 -10.65 -3.24
N ILE A 252 9.87 -10.33 -4.24
CA ILE A 252 9.30 -8.99 -4.43
C ILE A 252 7.79 -9.10 -4.48
N LEU A 253 7.13 -8.41 -3.56
CA LEU A 253 5.67 -8.28 -3.55
C LEU A 253 5.37 -6.91 -4.17
N LYS A 254 4.93 -6.92 -5.43
CA LYS A 254 4.83 -5.70 -6.26
C LYS A 254 3.79 -4.72 -5.74
N ASP A 255 4.00 -3.47 -6.12
CA ASP A 255 3.14 -2.32 -5.90
C ASP A 255 1.66 -2.62 -6.11
N SER A 256 1.29 -3.12 -7.30
CA SER A 256 -0.11 -3.36 -7.67
C SER A 256 -0.83 -4.40 -6.81
N SER A 257 -0.13 -5.12 -5.94
CA SER A 257 -0.72 -5.96 -4.90
C SER A 257 -0.58 -5.28 -3.53
N ALA A 258 0.64 -4.92 -3.12
CA ALA A 258 0.92 -4.46 -1.75
C ALA A 258 0.27 -3.10 -1.43
N ASN A 259 0.20 -2.17 -2.39
CA ASN A 259 -0.36 -0.83 -2.18
C ASN A 259 -1.84 -0.68 -2.63
N LYS A 260 -2.45 -1.77 -3.11
CA LYS A 260 -3.79 -1.80 -3.74
C LYS A 260 -4.93 -1.30 -2.84
N CYS A 261 -4.74 -1.32 -1.52
CA CYS A 261 -5.72 -0.87 -0.55
C CYS A 261 -6.18 0.59 -0.75
N GLY A 262 -5.33 1.46 -1.31
CA GLY A 262 -5.72 2.83 -1.66
C GLY A 262 -6.86 2.87 -2.69
N VAL A 263 -6.71 2.14 -3.79
CA VAL A 263 -7.73 2.08 -4.85
C VAL A 263 -9.01 1.39 -4.37
N ILE A 264 -8.88 0.31 -3.58
CA ILE A 264 -10.04 -0.37 -3.00
C ILE A 264 -10.81 0.58 -2.06
N CYS A 265 -10.10 1.38 -1.27
CA CYS A 265 -10.70 2.38 -0.40
C CYS A 265 -11.50 3.43 -1.18
N SER A 266 -10.97 3.91 -2.32
CA SER A 266 -11.68 4.84 -3.21
C SER A 266 -13.03 4.28 -3.66
N SER A 267 -13.11 2.99 -4.04
CA SER A 267 -14.38 2.36 -4.40
C SER A 267 -15.39 2.35 -3.25
N TYR A 268 -14.93 2.07 -2.02
CA TYR A 268 -15.79 2.14 -0.83
C TYR A 268 -16.25 3.56 -0.52
N GLU A 269 -15.40 4.58 -0.68
CA GLU A 269 -15.83 5.97 -0.49
C GLU A 269 -16.99 6.34 -1.42
N ILE A 270 -16.93 5.88 -2.68
CA ILE A 270 -17.95 6.16 -3.70
C ILE A 270 -19.25 5.44 -3.37
N ILE A 271 -19.17 4.16 -3.03
CA ILE A 271 -20.33 3.40 -2.53
C ILE A 271 -20.96 4.11 -1.32
N GLY A 272 -20.13 4.62 -0.40
CA GLY A 272 -20.57 5.42 0.74
C GLY A 272 -21.35 6.68 0.31
N GLY A 273 -20.81 7.45 -0.63
CA GLY A 273 -21.45 8.66 -1.18
C GLY A 273 -22.73 8.38 -1.97
N LEU A 274 -22.86 7.22 -2.60
CA LEU A 274 -24.08 6.80 -3.29
C LEU A 274 -25.19 6.34 -2.31
N LEU A 275 -24.84 5.86 -1.13
CA LEU A 275 -25.79 5.33 -0.14
C LEU A 275 -26.21 6.35 0.94
N MET A 276 -25.38 7.35 1.19
CA MET A 276 -25.52 8.29 2.29
C MET A 276 -25.47 9.73 1.79
N SER A 277 -26.29 10.61 2.37
CA SER A 277 -26.06 12.05 2.22
C SER A 277 -24.80 12.48 2.96
N ASP A 278 -24.21 13.63 2.62
CA ASP A 278 -23.04 14.20 3.30
C ASP A 278 -23.22 14.25 4.83
N LYS A 279 -24.42 14.62 5.30
CA LYS A 279 -24.76 14.64 6.73
C LYS A 279 -24.78 13.24 7.36
N GLU A 280 -25.34 12.26 6.64
CA GLU A 280 -25.34 10.86 7.09
C GLU A 280 -23.93 10.30 7.11
N PHE A 281 -23.13 10.53 6.06
CA PHE A 281 -21.76 10.07 5.97
C PHE A 281 -20.94 10.59 7.15
N LEU A 282 -20.98 11.91 7.42
CA LEU A 282 -20.28 12.50 8.57
C LEU A 282 -20.73 11.90 9.91
N GLN A 283 -22.04 11.65 10.09
CA GLN A 283 -22.56 11.04 11.31
C GLN A 283 -22.03 9.62 11.55
N TYR A 284 -21.78 8.85 10.48
CA TYR A 284 -21.34 7.45 10.56
C TYR A 284 -19.87 7.22 10.17
N LYS A 285 -19.13 8.28 9.82
CA LYS A 285 -17.78 8.22 9.21
C LYS A 285 -16.85 7.27 9.94
N GLU A 286 -16.66 7.48 11.24
CA GLU A 286 -15.75 6.64 12.04
C GLU A 286 -16.08 5.15 11.98
N ARG A 287 -17.36 4.79 12.05
CA ARG A 287 -17.78 3.39 11.98
C ARG A 287 -17.67 2.84 10.55
N TYR A 288 -18.01 3.65 9.56
CA TYR A 288 -17.89 3.27 8.15
C TYR A 288 -16.44 2.99 7.79
N VAL A 289 -15.53 3.92 8.11
CA VAL A 289 -14.11 3.79 7.83
C VAL A 289 -13.52 2.60 8.58
N LYS A 290 -13.85 2.40 9.87
CA LYS A 290 -13.39 1.22 10.62
C LYS A 290 -13.81 -0.10 9.96
N ASP A 291 -15.03 -0.16 9.43
CA ASP A 291 -15.51 -1.35 8.73
C ASP A 291 -14.80 -1.52 7.37
N VAL A 292 -14.53 -0.43 6.63
CA VAL A 292 -13.71 -0.46 5.40
C VAL A 292 -12.29 -0.95 5.68
N LEU A 293 -11.61 -0.43 6.70
CA LEU A 293 -10.25 -0.84 7.06
C LEU A 293 -10.16 -2.35 7.34
N LYS A 294 -11.15 -2.95 8.01
CA LYS A 294 -11.21 -4.41 8.20
C LYS A 294 -11.33 -5.18 6.89
N ILE A 295 -12.09 -4.65 5.93
CA ILE A 295 -12.21 -5.25 4.61
C ILE A 295 -10.86 -5.17 3.89
N LEU A 296 -10.21 -4.00 3.88
CA LEU A 296 -8.89 -3.80 3.28
C LEU A 296 -7.86 -4.77 3.87
N GLU A 297 -7.80 -4.87 5.20
CA GLU A 297 -6.94 -5.83 5.90
C GLU A 297 -7.18 -7.26 5.43
N LYS A 298 -8.46 -7.70 5.39
CA LYS A 298 -8.79 -9.04 4.92
C LYS A 298 -8.34 -9.26 3.48
N ARG A 299 -8.56 -8.31 2.57
CA ARG A 299 -8.17 -8.45 1.16
C ARG A 299 -6.66 -8.53 0.99
N ALA A 300 -5.91 -7.73 1.72
CA ALA A 300 -4.45 -7.77 1.69
C ALA A 300 -3.90 -9.11 2.22
N VAL A 301 -4.49 -9.64 3.30
CA VAL A 301 -4.14 -10.96 3.86
C VAL A 301 -4.49 -12.09 2.89
N ASP A 302 -5.69 -12.08 2.30
CA ASP A 302 -6.11 -13.10 1.34
C ASP A 302 -5.17 -13.14 0.12
N GLU A 303 -4.85 -11.97 -0.47
CA GLU A 303 -4.01 -11.88 -1.67
C GLU A 303 -2.56 -12.28 -1.39
N SER A 304 -1.95 -11.73 -0.33
CA SER A 304 -0.58 -12.08 0.05
C SER A 304 -0.48 -13.58 0.39
N GLY A 305 -1.46 -14.14 1.11
CA GLY A 305 -1.55 -15.57 1.40
C GLY A 305 -1.58 -16.43 0.13
N LEU A 306 -2.40 -16.06 -0.86
CA LEU A 306 -2.49 -16.78 -2.13
C LEU A 306 -1.18 -16.69 -2.94
N ILE A 307 -0.51 -15.54 -2.94
CA ILE A 307 0.77 -15.35 -3.64
C ILE A 307 1.80 -16.37 -3.10
N PHE A 308 2.01 -16.42 -1.78
CA PHE A 308 2.95 -17.35 -1.17
C PHE A 308 2.52 -18.81 -1.34
N GLN A 309 1.21 -19.10 -1.28
CA GLN A 309 0.68 -20.43 -1.55
C GLN A 309 1.02 -20.91 -2.97
N ARG A 310 0.75 -20.09 -4.00
CA ARG A 310 1.05 -20.42 -5.40
C ARG A 310 2.55 -20.55 -5.66
N TYR A 311 3.38 -19.75 -4.97
CA TYR A 311 4.83 -19.90 -5.03
C TYR A 311 5.26 -21.28 -4.55
N ARG A 312 4.76 -21.73 -3.38
CA ARG A 312 5.02 -23.09 -2.86
C ARG A 312 4.50 -24.18 -3.79
N GLN A 313 3.28 -24.03 -4.33
CA GLN A 313 2.71 -24.98 -5.30
C GLN A 313 3.54 -25.07 -6.59
N SER A 314 4.16 -23.97 -7.01
CA SER A 314 5.08 -23.95 -8.15
C SER A 314 6.47 -24.54 -7.83
N GLN A 315 6.71 -24.98 -6.59
CA GLN A 315 8.03 -25.41 -6.10
C GLN A 315 9.11 -24.34 -6.29
N GLY A 316 8.73 -23.06 -6.15
CA GLY A 316 9.63 -21.91 -6.34
C GLY A 316 10.02 -21.62 -7.79
N LYS A 317 9.33 -22.21 -8.78
CA LYS A 317 9.65 -22.01 -10.21
C LYS A 317 9.05 -20.72 -10.78
N LYS A 318 7.96 -20.22 -10.21
CA LYS A 318 7.33 -18.96 -10.62
C LYS A 318 7.85 -17.79 -9.78
N LEU A 319 7.93 -16.61 -10.38
CA LEU A 319 8.23 -15.38 -9.65
C LEU A 319 6.99 -14.88 -8.91
N TYR A 320 7.18 -14.19 -7.78
CA TYR A 320 6.09 -13.59 -7.00
C TYR A 320 5.33 -12.55 -7.82
N THR A 321 6.03 -11.77 -8.64
CA THR A 321 5.42 -10.80 -9.56
C THR A 321 4.56 -11.44 -10.63
N ASP A 322 4.98 -12.60 -11.16
CA ASP A 322 4.23 -13.34 -12.18
C ASP A 322 2.96 -13.90 -11.55
N ILE A 323 3.06 -14.48 -10.35
CA ILE A 323 1.91 -14.98 -9.59
C ILE A 323 0.91 -13.86 -9.28
N SER A 324 1.39 -12.68 -8.85
CA SER A 324 0.52 -11.50 -8.61
C SER A 324 -0.22 -11.10 -9.90
N ASN A 325 0.46 -11.05 -11.04
CA ASN A 325 -0.17 -10.75 -12.33
C ASN A 325 -1.19 -11.82 -12.72
N GLU A 326 -0.86 -13.11 -12.59
CA GLU A 326 -1.76 -14.23 -12.87
C GLU A 326 -3.04 -14.15 -12.04
N ILE A 327 -2.92 -13.92 -10.73
CA ILE A 327 -4.10 -13.75 -9.84
C ILE A 327 -4.96 -12.58 -10.32
N SER A 328 -4.35 -11.44 -10.67
CA SER A 328 -5.09 -10.28 -11.15
C SER A 328 -5.81 -10.57 -12.47
N HIS A 329 -5.14 -11.24 -13.42
CA HIS A 329 -5.75 -11.62 -14.69
C HIS A 329 -6.91 -12.59 -14.49
N GLU A 330 -6.74 -13.63 -13.68
CA GLU A 330 -7.79 -14.61 -13.39
C GLU A 330 -9.02 -13.97 -12.73
N ILE A 331 -8.82 -13.07 -11.76
CA ILE A 331 -9.92 -12.34 -11.10
C ILE A 331 -10.65 -11.45 -12.11
N ASN A 332 -9.92 -10.71 -12.94
CA ASN A 332 -10.53 -9.78 -13.91
C ASN A 332 -11.29 -10.54 -15.00
N GLU A 333 -10.69 -11.56 -15.61
CA GLU A 333 -11.37 -12.37 -16.64
C GLU A 333 -12.63 -13.04 -16.10
N LEU A 334 -12.60 -13.54 -14.86
CA LEU A 334 -13.77 -14.14 -14.23
C LEU A 334 -14.82 -13.08 -13.86
N THR A 335 -14.39 -11.92 -13.40
CA THR A 335 -15.27 -10.77 -13.12
C THR A 335 -16.01 -10.36 -14.38
N ASP A 336 -15.31 -10.20 -15.51
CA ASP A 336 -15.89 -9.79 -16.79
C ASP A 336 -16.90 -10.83 -17.29
N LYS A 337 -16.55 -12.13 -17.23
CA LYS A 337 -17.47 -13.22 -17.58
C LYS A 337 -18.76 -13.21 -16.75
N ILE A 338 -18.65 -13.01 -15.43
CA ILE A 338 -19.81 -12.96 -14.54
C ILE A 338 -20.62 -11.67 -14.78
N TYR A 339 -19.93 -10.54 -14.98
CA TYR A 339 -20.56 -9.26 -15.26
C TYR A 339 -21.40 -9.33 -16.53
N ASP A 340 -20.82 -9.79 -17.65
CA ASP A 340 -21.49 -9.94 -18.93
C ASP A 340 -22.69 -10.85 -18.88
N TYR A 341 -22.63 -11.88 -18.03
CA TYR A 341 -23.76 -12.76 -17.78
C TYR A 341 -24.86 -12.07 -16.98
N LEU A 342 -24.54 -11.49 -15.83
CA LEU A 342 -25.51 -10.90 -14.91
C LEU A 342 -26.14 -9.62 -15.45
N ILE A 343 -25.41 -8.82 -16.22
CA ILE A 343 -25.95 -7.59 -16.82
C ILE A 343 -27.04 -7.88 -17.86
N LYS A 344 -26.95 -9.04 -18.53
CA LYS A 344 -27.98 -9.55 -19.47
C LYS A 344 -29.17 -10.20 -18.76
N HIS A 345 -29.04 -10.51 -17.46
CA HIS A 345 -30.06 -11.19 -16.65
C HIS A 345 -30.33 -10.43 -15.33
N PRO A 346 -30.82 -9.18 -15.39
CA PRO A 346 -30.99 -8.34 -14.20
C PRO A 346 -32.04 -8.87 -13.21
N ASP A 347 -32.94 -9.75 -13.63
CA ASP A 347 -33.87 -10.45 -12.73
C ASP A 347 -33.13 -11.39 -11.75
N LYS A 348 -31.97 -11.92 -12.16
CA LYS A 348 -31.20 -12.85 -11.33
C LYS A 348 -30.58 -12.18 -10.12
N ILE A 349 -30.11 -10.93 -10.24
CA ILE A 349 -29.43 -10.26 -9.12
C ILE A 349 -30.37 -9.97 -7.95
N GLU A 350 -31.68 -9.96 -8.18
CA GLU A 350 -32.71 -9.81 -7.13
C GLU A 350 -32.92 -11.11 -6.33
N ARG A 351 -32.33 -12.24 -6.75
CA ARG A 351 -32.44 -13.49 -6.00
C ARG A 351 -31.75 -13.37 -4.63
N PRO A 352 -32.27 -14.04 -3.58
CA PRO A 352 -31.81 -13.83 -2.20
C PRO A 352 -30.30 -14.03 -1.99
N TYR A 353 -29.68 -14.95 -2.73
CA TYR A 353 -28.25 -15.26 -2.57
C TYR A 353 -27.35 -14.22 -3.22
N TYR A 354 -27.68 -13.70 -4.40
CA TYR A 354 -26.95 -12.56 -4.98
C TYR A 354 -27.10 -11.29 -4.14
N SER A 355 -28.28 -11.06 -3.58
CA SER A 355 -28.49 -9.96 -2.62
C SER A 355 -27.62 -10.11 -1.35
N ARG A 356 -27.43 -11.32 -0.83
CA ARG A 356 -26.52 -11.56 0.30
C ARG A 356 -25.05 -11.34 -0.08
N ILE A 357 -24.63 -11.78 -1.26
CA ILE A 357 -23.28 -11.53 -1.77
C ILE A 357 -23.01 -10.02 -1.87
N LEU A 358 -23.92 -9.28 -2.51
CA LEU A 358 -23.88 -7.82 -2.60
C LEU A 358 -23.75 -7.18 -1.22
N LEU A 359 -24.58 -7.58 -0.25
CA LEU A 359 -24.50 -7.05 1.11
C LEU A 359 -23.18 -7.41 1.80
N SER A 360 -22.69 -8.63 1.65
CA SER A 360 -21.46 -9.09 2.30
C SER A 360 -20.19 -8.36 1.83
N HIS A 361 -20.25 -7.73 0.66
CA HIS A 361 -19.17 -6.87 0.16
C HIS A 361 -19.14 -5.50 0.86
N LEU A 362 -20.26 -5.02 1.41
CA LEU A 362 -20.40 -3.68 1.94
C LEU A 362 -19.91 -3.59 3.40
N PRO A 363 -19.57 -2.38 3.91
CA PRO A 363 -19.22 -2.20 5.30
C PRO A 363 -20.31 -2.69 6.27
N ASP A 364 -19.90 -3.26 7.39
CA ASP A 364 -20.75 -3.87 8.41
C ASP A 364 -21.88 -2.94 8.88
N CYS A 365 -21.59 -1.64 8.99
CA CYS A 365 -22.56 -0.61 9.34
C CYS A 365 -23.67 -0.41 8.29
N ILE A 366 -23.41 -0.70 7.01
CA ILE A 366 -24.42 -0.72 5.94
C ILE A 366 -25.24 -2.01 6.04
N GLN A 367 -24.58 -3.16 6.21
CA GLN A 367 -25.23 -4.46 6.31
C GLN A 367 -26.23 -4.56 7.46
N LYS A 368 -25.83 -4.09 8.65
CA LYS A 368 -26.57 -4.30 9.90
C LYS A 368 -27.66 -3.26 10.15
N ARG A 369 -27.64 -2.12 9.46
CA ARG A 369 -28.61 -1.03 9.66
C ARG A 369 -29.65 -1.03 8.56
N LYS A 370 -30.90 -1.36 8.93
CA LYS A 370 -32.05 -1.37 8.01
C LYS A 370 -32.12 -0.12 7.13
N LYS A 371 -31.91 1.07 7.72
CA LYS A 371 -31.89 2.36 7.01
C LYS A 371 -30.97 2.39 5.77
N PHE A 372 -29.79 1.79 5.84
CA PHE A 372 -28.82 1.79 4.74
C PHE A 372 -28.96 0.53 3.88
N ARG A 373 -29.19 -0.63 4.51
CA ARG A 373 -29.45 -1.89 3.83
C ARG A 373 -30.59 -1.77 2.81
N ASP A 374 -31.68 -1.10 3.18
CA ASP A 374 -32.85 -0.93 2.30
C ASP A 374 -32.55 0.02 1.10
N LYS A 375 -31.47 0.81 1.17
CA LYS A 375 -31.01 1.68 0.07
C LYS A 375 -30.13 0.96 -0.94
N VAL A 376 -29.52 -0.18 -0.59
CA VAL A 376 -28.57 -0.91 -1.46
C VAL A 376 -29.19 -1.31 -2.80
N LYS A 377 -30.49 -1.65 -2.82
CA LYS A 377 -31.22 -1.98 -4.06
C LYS A 377 -31.35 -0.80 -5.04
N TYR A 378 -31.16 0.43 -4.58
CA TYR A 378 -31.21 1.64 -5.41
C TYR A 378 -29.84 2.04 -5.96
N LEU A 379 -28.76 1.32 -5.61
CA LEU A 379 -27.50 1.47 -6.33
C LEU A 379 -27.72 1.20 -7.82
N PRO A 380 -27.04 1.95 -8.71
CA PRO A 380 -27.20 1.73 -10.14
C PRO A 380 -26.91 0.27 -10.50
N LEU A 381 -27.67 -0.29 -11.45
CA LEU A 381 -27.58 -1.70 -11.83
C LEU A 381 -26.13 -2.14 -12.11
N LYS A 382 -25.37 -1.32 -12.85
CA LYS A 382 -23.97 -1.57 -13.16
C LYS A 382 -23.10 -1.76 -11.91
N TYR A 383 -23.28 -0.94 -10.86
CA TYR A 383 -22.53 -1.08 -9.60
C TYR A 383 -22.94 -2.36 -8.85
N ARG A 384 -24.23 -2.68 -8.79
CA ARG A 384 -24.71 -3.92 -8.15
C ARG A 384 -24.14 -5.15 -8.84
N VAL A 385 -24.18 -5.19 -10.17
CA VAL A 385 -23.61 -6.29 -10.97
C VAL A 385 -22.09 -6.36 -10.81
N ALA A 386 -21.38 -5.23 -10.87
CA ALA A 386 -19.93 -5.18 -10.67
C ALA A 386 -19.52 -5.74 -9.29
N ILE A 387 -20.14 -5.27 -8.21
CA ILE A 387 -19.85 -5.74 -6.85
C ILE A 387 -20.06 -7.25 -6.73
N ILE A 388 -21.20 -7.76 -7.21
CA ILE A 388 -21.50 -9.20 -7.17
C ILE A 388 -20.45 -9.99 -7.96
N SER A 389 -20.10 -9.52 -9.16
CA SER A 389 -19.17 -10.18 -10.07
C SER A 389 -17.77 -10.25 -9.46
N THR A 390 -17.25 -9.13 -8.97
CA THR A 390 -15.94 -9.05 -8.29
C THR A 390 -15.90 -9.90 -7.03
N GLU A 391 -16.96 -9.88 -6.21
CA GLU A 391 -17.00 -10.65 -4.97
C GLU A 391 -16.98 -12.16 -5.23
N ILE A 392 -17.77 -12.62 -6.22
CA ILE A 392 -17.77 -14.03 -6.62
C ILE A 392 -16.42 -14.43 -7.21
N ALA A 393 -15.88 -13.64 -8.15
CA ALA A 393 -14.62 -13.93 -8.80
C ALA A 393 -13.47 -14.03 -7.78
N THR A 394 -13.35 -13.02 -6.91
CA THR A 394 -12.32 -12.96 -5.88
C THR A 394 -12.40 -14.15 -4.93
N ARG A 395 -13.59 -14.46 -4.39
CA ARG A 395 -13.76 -15.62 -3.49
C ARG A 395 -13.45 -16.93 -4.19
N SER A 396 -13.86 -17.07 -5.45
CA SER A 396 -13.63 -18.29 -6.23
C SER A 396 -12.13 -18.51 -6.43
N ILE A 397 -11.40 -17.50 -6.92
CA ILE A 397 -9.95 -17.61 -7.16
C ILE A 397 -9.18 -17.87 -5.86
N TYR A 398 -9.57 -17.24 -4.75
CA TYR A 398 -8.95 -17.49 -3.44
C TYR A 398 -9.26 -18.89 -2.88
N GLN A 399 -10.31 -19.56 -3.37
CA GLN A 399 -10.71 -20.92 -2.97
C GLN A 399 -10.36 -22.02 -3.99
N GLY A 400 -9.68 -21.69 -5.10
CA GLY A 400 -9.23 -22.67 -6.09
C GLY A 400 -10.01 -22.69 -7.43
N GLY A 401 -10.90 -21.73 -7.67
CA GLY A 401 -11.52 -21.46 -8.97
C GLY A 401 -12.79 -22.26 -9.29
N PHE A 402 -13.29 -22.09 -10.52
CA PHE A 402 -14.41 -22.84 -11.08
C PHE A 402 -13.90 -23.93 -12.02
N GLU A 403 -14.28 -25.18 -11.80
CA GLU A 403 -14.26 -26.21 -12.85
C GLU A 403 -15.59 -26.17 -13.63
N ALA A 404 -15.57 -26.44 -14.93
CA ALA A 404 -16.75 -26.37 -15.80
C ALA A 404 -17.86 -27.36 -15.38
N PRO A 405 -19.16 -27.05 -15.62
CA PRO A 405 -19.73 -25.96 -16.42
C PRO A 405 -20.00 -24.65 -15.66
N PHE A 406 -19.70 -23.50 -16.30
CA PHE A 406 -19.69 -22.15 -15.70
C PHE A 406 -21.02 -21.73 -15.05
N GLU A 407 -22.15 -21.80 -15.77
CA GLU A 407 -23.43 -21.28 -15.25
C GLU A 407 -23.96 -22.08 -14.06
N GLU A 408 -23.91 -23.42 -14.15
CA GLU A 408 -24.37 -24.29 -13.07
C GLU A 408 -23.50 -24.11 -11.83
N LYS A 409 -22.18 -24.01 -12.01
CA LYS A 409 -21.23 -23.77 -10.91
C LYS A 409 -21.33 -22.38 -10.34
N LEU A 410 -21.60 -21.35 -11.15
CA LEU A 410 -21.88 -19.99 -10.67
C LEU A 410 -23.09 -20.00 -9.73
N GLU A 411 -24.18 -20.63 -10.15
CA GLU A 411 -25.40 -20.73 -9.33
C GLU A 411 -25.18 -21.59 -8.06
N GLN A 412 -24.44 -22.70 -8.16
CA GLN A 412 -24.07 -23.53 -7.01
C GLN A 412 -23.17 -22.77 -6.01
N PHE A 413 -22.13 -22.08 -6.51
CA PHE A 413 -21.20 -21.33 -5.69
C PHE A 413 -21.86 -20.13 -5.03
N ALA A 414 -22.71 -19.40 -5.75
CA ALA A 414 -23.45 -18.27 -5.18
C ALA A 414 -24.38 -18.72 -4.04
N ARG A 415 -24.98 -19.92 -4.15
CA ARG A 415 -25.73 -20.55 -3.04
C ARG A 415 -24.84 -20.97 -1.88
N HIS A 416 -23.63 -21.47 -2.15
CA HIS A 416 -22.69 -21.92 -1.12
C HIS A 416 -22.08 -20.75 -0.33
N CYS A 417 -21.72 -19.65 -0.99
CA CYS A 417 -21.22 -18.41 -0.37
C CYS A 417 -22.18 -17.78 0.67
N CYS A 418 -23.42 -18.25 0.71
CA CYS A 418 -24.48 -17.77 1.59
C CYS A 418 -24.74 -18.69 2.80
N ARG A 419 -24.05 -19.83 2.91
CA ARG A 419 -23.99 -20.68 4.10
C ARG A 419 -22.81 -20.27 4.95
#